data_AF-A0A5F9CMH6-F1
#
_entry.id   AF-A0A5F9CMH6-F1
#
_cell.length_a   1.000
_cell.length_b   1.000
_cell.length_c   1.000
_cell.angle_alpha   90.00
_cell.angle_beta   90.00
_cell.angle_gamma   90.00
#
_symmetry.space_group_name_H-M   'P 1'
#
loop_
_entity.id
_entity.type
_entity.pdbx_description
1 polymer ?
#
loop_
_entity_poly.entity_id
_entity_poly.type
_entity_poly.pdbx_seq_one_letter_code
_entity_poly.pdbx_strand_id
1 'polypeptide(L)'
;MGRMHAPGKGLSQSALPYRRSVPTWLKLTSDDVKEQIYKLAKKGLTPSQIGVILRDSHGVAQVRFVTGNKILRILKSKGLAPDLPEDLYHLIKKAVAVRKHLERNRKDTDSPPCTSLLVSLVTDTQSASSSAASCQDLPAPSPLGPGPQPPKLQSRLSALFGQTASAYCSGQVSSSWGPVVYQESSETQPPHSETSTLRNAC
;
A
#
# COMPACT_ATOMS: atom_id res chain seq x y z
N MET A 1 8.36 20.27 19.27
CA MET A 1 9.04 20.44 17.96
C MET A 1 8.93 21.91 17.57
N GLY A 2 10.04 22.61 17.33
CA GLY A 2 10.01 24.00 16.86
C GLY A 2 9.69 24.07 15.36
N ARG A 3 9.30 25.25 14.85
CA ARG A 3 9.23 25.49 13.40
C ARG A 3 10.64 25.70 12.84
N MET A 4 10.91 25.21 11.64
CA MET A 4 12.26 25.24 11.03
C MET A 4 12.81 26.66 10.86
N HIS A 5 11.97 27.63 10.48
CA HIS A 5 12.37 29.02 10.23
C HIS A 5 11.55 30.06 11.01
N ALA A 6 10.80 29.62 12.03
CA ALA A 6 10.02 30.54 12.86
C ALA A 6 10.20 30.20 14.35
N PRO A 7 10.27 31.19 15.24
CA PRO A 7 10.53 30.96 16.67
C PRO A 7 9.34 30.39 17.44
N GLY A 8 8.20 30.13 16.80
CA GLY A 8 6.98 29.60 17.42
C GLY A 8 7.02 28.09 17.70
N LYS A 9 6.37 27.67 18.80
CA LYS A 9 6.30 26.26 19.27
C LYS A 9 4.85 25.74 19.32
N GLY A 10 4.09 25.96 18.25
CA GLY A 10 2.71 25.49 18.16
C GLY A 10 2.61 23.97 17.99
N LEU A 11 1.65 23.33 18.67
CA LEU A 11 1.35 21.90 18.57
C LEU A 11 0.01 21.68 17.89
N SER A 12 0.02 21.60 16.56
CA SER A 12 -1.18 21.28 15.77
C SER A 12 -0.79 20.25 14.72
N GLN A 13 -1.24 19.01 14.91
CA GLN A 13 -0.96 17.86 14.04
C GLN A 13 -2.17 16.92 14.04
N SER A 14 -2.34 16.15 12.96
CA SER A 14 -3.37 15.11 12.94
C SER A 14 -2.99 13.95 13.87
N ALA A 15 -3.88 13.59 14.79
CA ALA A 15 -3.74 12.38 15.61
C ALA A 15 -4.42 11.20 14.90
N LEU A 16 -3.63 10.23 14.45
CA LEU A 16 -4.19 9.04 13.80
C LEU A 16 -4.82 8.11 14.84
N PRO A 17 -5.94 7.43 14.51
CA PRO A 17 -6.52 6.44 15.39
C PRO A 17 -5.57 5.25 15.58
N TYR A 18 -5.57 4.67 16.78
CA TYR A 18 -4.77 3.49 17.08
C TYR A 18 -5.21 2.26 16.28
N ARG A 19 -6.52 2.03 16.20
CA ARG A 19 -7.10 0.92 15.43
C ARG A 19 -6.97 1.21 13.93
N ARG A 20 -6.39 0.26 13.20
CA ARG A 20 -6.12 0.35 11.75
C ARG A 20 -7.07 -0.50 10.90
N SER A 21 -8.05 -1.16 11.52
CA SER A 21 -9.08 -1.92 10.83
C SER A 21 -10.07 -1.01 10.12
N VAL A 22 -10.57 -1.44 8.97
CA VAL A 22 -11.63 -0.73 8.25
C VAL A 22 -12.92 -0.77 9.09
N PRO A 23 -13.63 0.36 9.24
CA PRO A 23 -14.89 0.37 9.97
C PRO A 23 -15.98 -0.40 9.22
N THR A 24 -16.87 -1.06 9.97
CA THR A 24 -17.91 -1.96 9.42
C THR A 24 -18.97 -1.24 8.57
N TRP A 25 -19.19 0.05 8.79
CA TRP A 25 -20.15 0.85 8.03
C TRP A 25 -19.61 1.29 6.66
N LEU A 26 -18.30 1.15 6.41
CA LEU A 26 -17.71 1.50 5.12
C LEU A 26 -17.93 0.37 4.12
N LYS A 27 -18.87 0.56 3.20
CA LYS A 27 -19.22 -0.43 2.15
C LYS A 27 -18.32 -0.35 0.90
N LEU A 28 -17.36 0.57 0.87
CA LEU A 28 -16.48 0.76 -0.28
C LEU A 28 -15.44 -0.35 -0.34
N THR A 29 -15.31 -0.98 -1.51
CA THR A 29 -14.25 -1.96 -1.72
C THR A 29 -12.92 -1.27 -2.01
N SER A 30 -11.82 -2.03 -1.91
CA SER A 30 -10.48 -1.51 -2.21
C SER A 30 -10.33 -1.05 -3.66
N ASP A 31 -11.08 -1.63 -4.59
CA ASP A 31 -10.97 -1.35 -6.02
C ASP A 31 -11.76 -0.09 -6.40
N ASP A 32 -12.94 0.11 -5.80
CA ASP A 32 -13.72 1.35 -5.94
C ASP A 32 -12.89 2.59 -5.53
N VAL A 33 -12.15 2.47 -4.43
CA VAL A 33 -11.29 3.55 -3.93
C VAL A 33 -10.15 3.84 -4.92
N LYS A 34 -9.54 2.81 -5.51
CA LYS A 34 -8.52 3.00 -6.56
C LYS A 34 -9.11 3.71 -7.78
N GLU A 35 -10.31 3.31 -8.21
CA GLU A 35 -10.98 3.96 -9.34
C GLU A 35 -11.26 5.44 -9.09
N GLN A 36 -11.73 5.79 -7.89
CA GLN A 36 -11.93 7.18 -7.50
C GLN A 36 -10.61 7.97 -7.52
N ILE A 37 -9.53 7.39 -7.00
CA ILE A 37 -8.18 7.99 -7.06
C ILE A 37 -7.78 8.26 -8.51
N TYR A 38 -8.00 7.29 -9.42
CA TYR A 38 -7.66 7.47 -10.83
C TYR A 38 -8.51 8.56 -11.51
N LYS A 39 -9.81 8.63 -11.20
CA LYS A 39 -10.72 9.67 -11.72
C LYS A 39 -10.26 11.06 -11.26
N LEU A 40 -9.86 11.21 -10.00
CA LEU A 40 -9.38 12.48 -9.44
C LEU A 40 -7.99 12.85 -9.95
N ALA A 41 -7.09 11.88 -10.14
CA ALA A 41 -5.77 12.11 -10.71
C ALA A 41 -5.86 12.60 -12.16
N LYS A 42 -6.78 12.05 -12.96
CA LYS A 42 -7.04 12.53 -14.34
C LYS A 42 -7.55 13.97 -14.38
N LYS A 43 -8.21 14.45 -13.32
CA LYS A 43 -8.59 15.87 -13.20
C LYS A 43 -7.39 16.78 -12.85
N GLY A 44 -6.22 16.22 -12.58
CA GLY A 44 -5.01 16.96 -12.23
C GLY A 44 -4.92 17.35 -10.76
N LEU A 45 -5.68 16.69 -9.87
CA LEU A 45 -5.63 16.97 -8.44
C LEU A 45 -4.37 16.37 -7.80
N THR A 46 -3.84 17.08 -6.80
CA THR A 46 -2.65 16.61 -6.09
C THR A 46 -2.99 15.49 -5.11
N PRO A 47 -2.07 14.57 -4.80
CA PRO A 47 -2.38 13.43 -3.92
C PRO A 47 -2.81 13.87 -2.51
N SER A 48 -2.33 15.02 -2.03
CA SER A 48 -2.79 15.62 -0.77
C SER A 48 -4.26 16.04 -0.85
N GLN A 49 -4.66 16.71 -1.93
CA GLN A 49 -6.06 17.10 -2.17
C GLN A 49 -6.99 15.89 -2.36
N ILE A 50 -6.51 14.88 -3.09
CA ILE A 50 -7.25 13.62 -3.30
C ILE A 50 -7.58 12.97 -1.95
N GLY A 51 -6.62 12.92 -1.02
CA GLY A 51 -6.84 12.38 0.32
C GLY A 51 -7.89 13.15 1.13
N VAL A 52 -7.98 14.48 0.96
CA VAL A 52 -8.99 15.32 1.62
C VAL A 52 -10.38 15.05 1.04
N ILE A 53 -10.52 15.01 -0.28
CA ILE A 53 -11.81 14.73 -0.96
C ILE A 53 -12.33 13.33 -0.59
N LEU A 54 -11.46 12.33 -0.56
CA LEU A 54 -11.83 10.97 -0.14
C LEU A 54 -12.33 10.93 1.30
N ARG A 55 -11.80 11.79 2.17
CA ARG A 55 -12.24 11.90 3.57
C ARG A 55 -13.60 12.60 3.68
N ASP A 56 -13.74 13.74 3.02
CA ASP A 56 -14.88 14.63 3.22
C ASP A 56 -16.12 14.16 2.44
N SER A 57 -15.94 13.65 1.22
CA SER A 57 -17.05 13.22 0.35
C SER A 57 -17.37 11.73 0.47
N HIS A 58 -16.35 10.88 0.55
CA HIS A 58 -16.51 9.42 0.53
C HIS A 58 -16.40 8.76 1.91
N GLY A 59 -16.07 9.52 2.96
CA GLY A 59 -15.95 9.01 4.33
C GLY A 59 -14.73 8.10 4.57
N VAL A 60 -13.76 8.07 3.64
CA VAL A 60 -12.55 7.25 3.78
C VAL A 60 -11.54 8.01 4.63
N ALA A 61 -11.43 7.67 5.92
CA ALA A 61 -10.51 8.34 6.83
C ALA A 61 -9.04 8.23 6.38
N GLN A 62 -8.62 7.03 5.97
CA GLN A 62 -7.26 6.71 5.53
C GLN A 62 -7.28 5.68 4.40
N VAL A 63 -6.74 6.07 3.24
CA VAL A 63 -6.60 5.19 2.06
C VAL A 63 -5.72 3.97 2.37
N ARG A 64 -4.73 4.14 3.26
CA ARG A 64 -3.81 3.07 3.66
C ARG A 64 -4.52 1.89 4.32
N PHE A 65 -5.61 2.11 5.03
CA PHE A 65 -6.31 1.05 5.77
C PHE A 65 -7.22 0.23 4.86
N VAL A 66 -7.81 0.86 3.84
CA VAL A 66 -8.69 0.19 2.88
C VAL A 66 -7.90 -0.54 1.81
N THR A 67 -6.89 0.12 1.21
CA THR A 67 -6.17 -0.41 0.05
C THR A 67 -4.80 -1.03 0.41
N GLY A 68 -4.31 -0.85 1.63
CA GLY A 68 -2.97 -1.30 2.07
C GLY A 68 -1.80 -0.44 1.57
N ASN A 69 -2.01 0.35 0.52
CA ASN A 69 -0.99 1.20 -0.11
C ASN A 69 -1.27 2.70 0.08
N LYS A 70 -0.22 3.52 -0.02
CA LYS A 70 -0.34 5.00 -0.04
C LYS A 70 -0.74 5.47 -1.45
N ILE A 71 -1.40 6.63 -1.53
CA ILE A 71 -1.89 7.25 -2.79
C ILE A 71 -0.78 7.33 -3.85
N LEU A 72 0.41 7.83 -3.49
CA LEU A 72 1.54 7.93 -4.43
C LEU A 72 1.97 6.58 -5.02
N ARG A 73 1.89 5.48 -4.26
CA ARG A 73 2.22 4.14 -4.77
C ARG A 73 1.20 3.67 -5.80
N ILE A 74 -0.08 3.89 -5.52
CA ILE A 74 -1.19 3.55 -6.42
C ILE A 74 -1.06 4.31 -7.75
N LEU A 75 -0.70 5.60 -7.71
CA LEU A 75 -0.49 6.41 -8.91
C LEU A 75 0.74 5.97 -9.71
N LYS A 76 1.84 5.61 -9.05
CA LYS A 76 3.04 5.07 -9.71
C LYS A 76 2.79 3.74 -10.41
N SER A 77 2.05 2.83 -9.76
CA SER A 77 1.69 1.53 -10.38
C SER A 77 0.87 1.68 -11.65
N LYS A 78 0.14 2.80 -11.83
CA LYS A 78 -0.64 3.09 -13.04
C LYS A 78 0.06 4.05 -14.02
N GLY A 79 1.24 4.57 -13.68
CA GLY A 79 1.96 5.55 -14.50
C GLY A 79 1.32 6.93 -14.57
N LEU A 80 0.46 7.29 -13.59
CA LEU A 80 -0.16 8.62 -13.48
C LEU A 80 0.52 9.50 -12.41
N ALA A 81 1.75 9.15 -12.04
CA ALA A 81 2.48 9.88 -11.02
C ALA A 81 3.04 11.19 -11.59
N PRO A 82 3.03 12.29 -10.82
CA PRO A 82 3.70 13.51 -11.23
C PRO A 82 5.22 13.29 -11.25
N ASP A 83 5.89 13.86 -12.26
CA ASP A 83 7.35 13.76 -12.41
C ASP A 83 8.08 14.46 -11.25
N LEU A 84 7.49 15.56 -10.76
CA LEU A 84 8.00 16.31 -9.63
C LEU A 84 7.17 16.01 -8.36
N PRO A 85 7.81 15.85 -7.19
CA PRO A 85 7.09 15.67 -5.95
C PRO A 85 6.32 16.95 -5.57
N GLU A 86 5.12 16.76 -5.04
CA GLU A 86 4.16 17.83 -4.72
C GLU A 86 4.75 18.93 -3.82
N ASP A 87 5.55 18.55 -2.83
CA ASP A 87 6.10 19.50 -1.85
C ASP A 87 7.08 20.49 -2.50
N LEU A 88 7.97 19.99 -3.37
CA LEU A 88 8.89 20.83 -4.14
C LEU A 88 8.14 21.77 -5.07
N TYR A 89 7.11 21.26 -5.75
CA TYR A 89 6.29 22.08 -6.65
C TYR A 89 5.66 23.27 -5.92
N HIS A 90 5.15 23.07 -4.71
CA HIS A 90 4.53 24.15 -3.92
C HIS A 90 5.55 25.16 -3.38
N LEU A 91 6.76 24.71 -3.00
CA LEU A 91 7.83 25.60 -2.58
C LEU A 91 8.31 26.48 -3.74
N ILE A 92 8.51 25.90 -4.93
CA ILE A 92 8.90 26.63 -6.14
C ILE A 92 7.81 27.62 -6.53
N LYS A 93 6.54 27.19 -6.55
CA LYS A 93 5.39 28.07 -6.86
C LYS A 93 5.33 29.27 -5.93
N LYS A 94 5.56 29.07 -4.63
CA LYS A 94 5.60 30.15 -3.64
C LYS A 94 6.80 31.08 -3.88
N ALA A 95 8.00 30.53 -4.10
CA ALA A 95 9.20 31.32 -4.37
C ALA A 95 9.04 32.21 -5.63
N VAL A 96 8.46 31.67 -6.70
CA VAL A 96 8.18 32.43 -7.94
C VAL A 96 7.15 33.53 -7.68
N ALA A 97 6.09 33.26 -6.90
CA ALA A 97 5.10 34.27 -6.56
C ALA A 97 5.71 35.45 -5.79
N VAL A 98 6.59 35.18 -4.81
CA VAL A 98 7.24 36.23 -4.04
C VAL A 98 8.24 37.02 -4.88
N ARG A 99 9.00 36.37 -5.79
CA ARG A 99 9.87 37.10 -6.74
C ARG A 99 9.09 38.07 -7.63
N LYS A 100 7.96 37.63 -8.19
CA LYS A 100 7.06 38.49 -8.97
C LYS A 100 6.45 39.64 -8.17
N HIS A 101 6.24 39.45 -6.86
CA HIS A 101 5.79 40.52 -5.97
C HIS A 101 6.89 41.56 -5.75
N LEU A 102 8.12 41.11 -5.47
CA LEU A 102 9.29 41.97 -5.26
C LEU A 102 9.67 42.81 -6.50
N GLU A 103 9.48 42.26 -7.70
CA GLU A 103 9.68 42.99 -8.97
C GLU A 103 8.78 44.25 -9.06
N ARG A 104 7.55 44.16 -8.52
CA ARG A 104 6.60 45.29 -8.48
C ARG A 104 6.79 46.18 -7.25
N ASN A 105 7.17 45.58 -6.12
CA ASN A 105 7.27 46.24 -4.82
C ASN A 105 8.72 46.22 -4.30
N ARG A 106 9.58 47.05 -4.91
CA ARG A 106 11.02 47.11 -4.53
C ARG A 106 11.31 47.63 -3.12
N LYS A 107 10.34 48.26 -2.44
CA LYS A 107 10.52 48.82 -1.08
C LYS A 107 10.18 47.83 0.04
N ASP A 108 9.62 46.66 -0.29
CA ASP A 108 9.23 45.64 0.67
C ASP A 108 10.48 44.89 1.16
N THR A 109 10.90 45.18 2.40
CA THR A 109 12.16 44.70 3.01
C THR A 109 11.96 43.44 3.87
N ASP A 110 10.71 43.10 4.22
CA ASP A 110 10.38 41.93 5.06
C ASP A 110 10.18 40.63 4.25
N SER A 111 9.87 40.76 2.96
CA SER A 111 9.74 39.64 2.03
C SER A 111 11.05 38.94 1.58
N PRO A 112 12.23 39.59 1.42
CA PRO A 112 13.47 38.91 1.04
C PRO A 112 13.96 37.82 2.03
N PRO A 113 13.97 37.99 3.38
CA PRO A 113 14.35 36.90 4.27
C PRO A 113 13.40 35.71 4.10
N CYS A 114 12.09 35.95 3.93
CA CYS A 114 11.12 34.90 3.64
C CYS A 114 11.45 34.12 2.35
N THR A 115 11.89 34.80 1.28
CA THR A 115 12.34 34.11 0.06
C THR A 115 13.61 33.31 0.24
N SER A 116 14.59 33.82 0.98
CA SER A 116 15.86 33.11 1.21
C SER A 116 15.64 31.80 1.97
N LEU A 117 14.73 31.83 2.95
CA LEU A 117 14.34 30.65 3.73
C LEU A 117 13.59 29.62 2.88
N LEU A 118 12.77 30.07 1.92
CA LEU A 118 12.12 29.18 0.96
C LEU A 118 13.13 28.54 0.00
N VAL A 119 14.14 29.28 -0.45
CA VAL A 119 15.19 28.73 -1.31
C VAL A 119 16.03 27.70 -0.57
N SER A 120 16.40 27.94 0.69
CA SER A 120 17.12 26.96 1.50
C SER A 120 16.30 25.69 1.74
N LEU A 121 14.99 25.80 2.00
CA LEU A 121 14.08 24.65 2.07
C LEU A 121 14.09 23.79 0.80
N VAL A 122 14.15 24.43 -0.38
CA VAL A 122 14.18 23.74 -1.68
C VAL A 122 15.50 23.02 -1.92
N THR A 123 16.63 23.56 -1.46
CA THR A 123 17.94 22.88 -1.56
C THR A 123 18.04 21.72 -0.57
N ASP A 124 17.55 21.90 0.66
CA ASP A 124 17.58 20.86 1.68
C ASP A 124 16.70 19.65 1.30
N THR A 125 15.53 19.91 0.71
CA THR A 125 14.61 18.87 0.24
C THR A 125 15.15 18.08 -0.96
N GLN A 126 15.96 18.69 -1.84
CA GLN A 126 16.64 17.99 -2.93
C GLN A 126 17.78 17.07 -2.44
N SER A 127 18.48 17.45 -1.37
CA SER A 127 19.50 16.59 -0.75
C SER A 127 18.89 15.34 -0.10
N ALA A 128 17.68 15.46 0.46
CA ALA A 128 16.95 14.35 1.07
C ALA A 128 16.37 13.37 0.02
N SER A 129 15.91 13.87 -1.14
CA SER A 129 15.36 13.02 -2.20
C SER A 129 16.43 12.21 -2.96
N SER A 130 17.62 12.77 -3.14
CA SER A 130 18.77 12.10 -3.75
C SER A 130 19.36 11.00 -2.85
N SER A 131 19.39 11.22 -1.53
CA SER A 131 19.81 10.21 -0.54
C SER A 131 18.87 9.00 -0.47
N ALA A 132 17.56 9.21 -0.66
CA ALA A 132 16.55 8.15 -0.67
C ALA A 132 16.51 7.32 -1.96
N ALA A 133 17.07 7.85 -3.07
CA ALA A 133 17.21 7.14 -4.33
C ALA A 133 18.38 6.13 -4.28
N SER A 134 19.50 6.48 -3.62
CA SER A 134 20.68 5.61 -3.51
C SER A 134 20.47 4.36 -2.64
N CYS A 135 19.41 4.28 -1.84
CA CYS A 135 19.14 3.13 -0.96
C CYS A 135 18.22 2.06 -1.59
N GLN A 136 17.75 2.24 -2.83
CA GLN A 136 16.91 1.25 -3.52
C GLN A 136 17.70 0.28 -4.40
N ASP A 137 19.01 0.47 -4.56
CA ASP A 137 19.92 -0.41 -5.30
C ASP A 137 20.67 -1.39 -4.38
N LEU A 138 19.97 -2.02 -3.44
CA LEU A 138 20.44 -3.30 -2.90
C LEU A 138 19.80 -4.41 -3.72
N PRO A 139 20.59 -5.21 -4.48
CA PRO A 139 20.06 -6.34 -5.21
C PRO A 139 19.38 -7.29 -4.21
N ALA A 140 18.18 -7.76 -4.56
CA ALA A 140 17.45 -8.73 -3.77
C ALA A 140 18.36 -9.94 -3.47
N PRO A 141 18.41 -10.45 -2.23
CA PRO A 141 19.14 -11.68 -1.95
C PRO A 141 18.51 -12.80 -2.80
N SER A 142 19.34 -13.39 -3.66
CA SER A 142 18.95 -14.50 -4.52
C SER A 142 18.40 -15.64 -3.67
N PRO A 143 17.33 -16.34 -4.09
CA PRO A 143 16.85 -17.50 -3.37
C PRO A 143 17.93 -18.59 -3.42
N LEU A 144 18.53 -18.87 -2.26
CA LEU A 144 19.36 -20.05 -2.05
C LEU A 144 18.48 -21.28 -2.34
N GLY A 145 18.89 -22.07 -3.34
CA GLY A 145 18.18 -23.25 -3.79
C GLY A 145 18.03 -24.32 -2.68
N PRO A 146 17.17 -25.33 -2.89
CA PRO A 146 16.97 -26.40 -1.91
C PRO A 146 18.28 -27.16 -1.71
N GLY A 147 18.80 -27.12 -0.47
CA GLY A 147 19.99 -27.85 -0.06
C GLY A 147 19.81 -29.37 -0.22
N PRO A 148 20.91 -30.13 -0.36
CA PRO A 148 20.85 -31.57 -0.54
C PRO A 148 20.28 -32.26 0.71
N GLN A 149 19.30 -33.14 0.47
CA GLN A 149 18.71 -34.02 1.49
C GLN A 149 19.79 -34.96 2.08
N PRO A 150 19.84 -35.17 3.41
CA PRO A 150 20.75 -36.15 4.00
C PRO A 150 20.30 -37.59 3.69
N PRO A 151 21.23 -38.54 3.50
CA PRO A 151 20.90 -39.94 3.24
C PRO A 151 20.28 -40.61 4.49
N LYS A 152 19.24 -41.41 4.25
CA LYS A 152 18.54 -42.21 5.27
C LYS A 152 19.51 -43.21 5.91
N LEU A 153 19.82 -43.01 7.18
CA LEU A 153 20.45 -44.01 8.03
C LEU A 153 19.36 -44.94 8.61
N GLN A 154 18.89 -45.88 7.79
CA GLN A 154 18.20 -47.07 8.28
C GLN A 154 19.16 -48.24 8.22
N SER A 155 19.78 -48.54 9.36
CA SER A 155 20.10 -49.89 9.83
C SER A 155 21.05 -49.79 11.01
N ARG A 156 20.84 -50.66 12.00
CA ARG A 156 21.62 -50.89 13.24
C ARG A 156 21.11 -50.19 14.50
N LEU A 157 19.91 -50.58 14.92
CA LEU A 157 19.57 -50.71 16.34
C LEU A 157 18.46 -51.77 16.50
N SER A 158 18.83 -53.03 16.25
CA SER A 158 17.99 -54.21 16.52
C SER A 158 18.75 -55.28 17.30
N ALA A 159 19.71 -54.87 18.14
CA ALA A 159 20.37 -55.76 19.07
C ALA A 159 20.53 -55.03 20.39
N LEU A 160 20.07 -55.68 21.47
CA LEU A 160 20.08 -55.24 22.86
C LEU A 160 18.92 -54.32 23.26
N PHE A 161 17.73 -54.89 23.45
CA PHE A 161 17.21 -55.15 24.80
C PHE A 161 15.80 -55.74 24.67
N GLY A 162 15.73 -57.05 24.86
CA GLY A 162 14.48 -57.69 25.22
C GLY A 162 14.18 -57.48 26.70
N GLN A 163 12.89 -57.63 26.98
CA GLN A 163 12.25 -58.03 28.25
C GLN A 163 11.80 -56.94 29.24
N THR A 164 10.61 -57.24 29.76
CA THR A 164 9.77 -56.57 30.77
C THR A 164 8.79 -55.55 30.18
N ALA A 165 7.48 -55.58 30.44
CA ALA A 165 6.67 -56.51 31.21
C ALA A 165 5.20 -56.49 30.72
N SER A 166 4.56 -57.63 30.90
CA SER A 166 3.12 -57.87 30.90
C SER A 166 2.40 -57.05 31.98
N ALA A 167 1.22 -56.48 31.67
CA ALA A 167 0.04 -56.41 32.55
C ALA A 167 -1.01 -55.39 32.06
N TYR A 168 -2.25 -55.88 31.87
CA TYR A 168 -3.53 -55.16 31.94
C TYR A 168 -3.83 -54.13 30.82
N CYS A 169 -5.03 -54.01 30.24
CA CYS A 169 -6.35 -54.42 30.65
C CYS A 169 -7.25 -54.59 29.40
N SER A 170 -8.13 -55.58 29.47
CA SER A 170 -9.19 -55.87 28.50
C SER A 170 -10.17 -54.69 28.34
N GLY A 171 -10.67 -54.48 27.12
CA GLY A 171 -11.75 -53.52 26.86
C GLY A 171 -12.23 -53.55 25.41
N GLN A 172 -13.17 -54.44 25.11
CA GLN A 172 -13.97 -54.45 23.88
C GLN A 172 -14.81 -53.16 23.78
N VAL A 173 -14.82 -52.50 22.60
CA VAL A 173 -16.07 -52.06 21.99
C VAL A 173 -15.95 -51.99 20.45
N SER A 174 -16.86 -52.72 19.82
CA SER A 174 -17.33 -52.59 18.43
C SER A 174 -17.74 -51.12 18.17
N SER A 175 -17.59 -50.48 17.01
CA SER A 175 -18.32 -50.79 15.76
C SER A 175 -17.94 -49.76 14.68
N SER A 176 -17.74 -50.25 13.45
CA SER A 176 -18.33 -49.77 12.18
C SER A 176 -18.09 -48.35 11.61
N TRP A 177 -17.92 -48.34 10.28
CA TRP A 177 -17.94 -47.22 9.31
C TRP A 177 -16.65 -46.38 9.29
N GLY A 178 -15.77 -46.39 8.29
CA GLY A 178 -15.91 -46.53 6.84
C GLY A 178 -15.28 -45.27 6.20
N PRO A 179 -14.26 -45.35 5.32
CA PRO A 179 -13.57 -44.18 4.80
C PRO A 179 -14.31 -43.53 3.62
N VAL A 180 -14.56 -42.22 3.68
CA VAL A 180 -15.07 -41.43 2.55
C VAL A 180 -13.90 -41.06 1.63
N VAL A 181 -13.89 -41.72 0.48
CA VAL A 181 -13.14 -41.40 -0.73
C VAL A 181 -13.76 -40.14 -1.35
N TYR A 182 -12.96 -39.09 -1.57
CA TYR A 182 -13.35 -37.97 -2.42
C TYR A 182 -12.54 -38.06 -3.71
N GLN A 183 -13.23 -38.40 -4.79
CA GLN A 183 -12.66 -38.53 -6.13
C GLN A 183 -13.22 -37.45 -7.06
N GLU A 184 -12.28 -36.89 -7.78
CA GLU A 184 -12.30 -35.88 -8.84
C GLU A 184 -13.05 -36.35 -10.10
N SER A 185 -13.83 -35.47 -10.75
CA SER A 185 -14.36 -35.54 -12.14
C SER A 185 -15.17 -34.26 -12.43
N SER A 186 -14.66 -33.29 -13.20
CA SER A 186 -14.67 -33.15 -14.68
C SER A 186 -16.01 -32.69 -15.30
N GLU A 187 -15.95 -31.51 -15.95
CA GLU A 187 -16.69 -31.02 -17.14
C GLU A 187 -18.22 -31.10 -17.24
N THR A 188 -18.88 -29.93 -17.43
CA THR A 188 -19.92 -29.75 -18.47
C THR A 188 -20.01 -28.28 -18.91
N GLN A 189 -20.15 -28.10 -20.23
CA GLN A 189 -20.12 -26.87 -21.05
C GLN A 189 -21.41 -26.00 -21.02
N PRO A 190 -21.37 -24.76 -21.58
CA PRO A 190 -22.45 -23.76 -21.50
C PRO A 190 -23.51 -23.85 -22.62
N PRO A 191 -24.70 -23.24 -22.48
CA PRO A 191 -25.70 -23.22 -23.54
C PRO A 191 -25.58 -22.02 -24.52
N HIS A 192 -25.49 -22.42 -25.79
CA HIS A 192 -26.02 -21.89 -27.05
C HIS A 192 -26.71 -20.52 -27.15
N SER A 193 -26.36 -19.90 -28.28
CA SER A 193 -26.95 -18.76 -28.99
C SER A 193 -28.37 -19.00 -29.51
N GLU A 194 -29.22 -17.97 -29.43
CA GLU A 194 -30.30 -17.74 -30.39
C GLU A 194 -30.26 -16.31 -30.92
N THR A 195 -30.07 -16.20 -32.24
CA THR A 195 -30.38 -15.03 -33.07
C THR A 195 -31.84 -15.12 -33.52
N SER A 196 -32.66 -14.10 -33.25
CA SER A 196 -33.82 -13.81 -34.10
C SER A 196 -34.04 -12.30 -34.29
N THR A 197 -33.85 -11.92 -35.54
CA THR A 197 -34.37 -10.81 -36.34
C THR A 197 -35.68 -10.17 -35.86
N LEU A 198 -35.77 -8.83 -35.85
CA LEU A 198 -36.83 -7.95 -36.43
C LEU A 198 -36.36 -6.48 -36.24
N ARG A 199 -35.80 -5.81 -37.27
CA ARG A 199 -36.47 -4.96 -38.30
C ARG A 199 -37.33 -3.81 -37.75
N ASN A 200 -36.79 -2.60 -37.97
CA ASN A 200 -37.41 -1.35 -38.46
C ASN A 200 -38.48 -0.59 -37.66
N ALA A 201 -38.34 0.75 -37.79
CA ALA A 201 -39.34 1.82 -37.66
C ALA A 201 -39.55 2.44 -36.26
N CYS A 202 -38.78 3.48 -35.93
CA CYS A 202 -39.19 4.90 -35.99
C CYS A 202 -37.99 5.81 -35.69
#